data_AF-A0ABC9VI45-F1
#
_entry.id   AF-A0ABC9VI45-F1
#
_cell.length_a   1.000
_cell.length_b   1.000
_cell.length_c   1.000
_cell.angle_alpha   90.00
_cell.angle_beta   90.00
_cell.angle_gamma   90.00
#
_symmetry.space_group_name_H-M   'P 1'
#
loop_
_entity.id
_entity.type
_entity.pdbx_description
1 polymer ?
#
loop_
_entity_poly.entity_id
_entity_poly.type
_entity_poly.pdbx_seq_one_letter_code
_entity_poly.pdbx_strand_id
1 'polypeptide(L)'
;MQKFIGGDISKEDYHDFVCMVQDKLQQLESEKAEIKKAMVDSQSIADLSTIRKQLDEFLSFKTLTTEMVLRFIERIEVDNNQKVKIYYKFALIERVKV
;
A
#
# COMPACT_ATOMS: atom_id res chain seq x y z
N MET A 1 -28.81 33.87 -28.19
CA MET A 1 -28.47 32.97 -29.31
C MET A 1 -29.60 31.98 -29.51
N GLN A 2 -30.50 32.22 -30.46
CA GLN A 2 -31.53 31.27 -30.86
C GLN A 2 -31.03 30.51 -32.09
N LYS A 3 -30.84 29.19 -31.98
CA LYS A 3 -30.71 28.31 -33.16
C LYS A 3 -32.06 27.64 -33.38
N PHE A 4 -33.01 28.37 -33.97
CA PHE A 4 -34.15 27.76 -34.64
C PHE A 4 -33.78 27.66 -36.12
N ILE A 5 -33.28 26.50 -36.53
CA ILE A 5 -33.07 26.21 -37.96
C ILE A 5 -34.35 25.52 -38.44
N GLY A 6 -34.97 26.10 -39.47
CA GLY A 6 -36.26 25.67 -40.00
C GLY A 6 -36.26 24.22 -40.49
N GLY A 7 -37.31 23.48 -40.09
CA GLY A 7 -37.61 22.07 -40.37
C GLY A 7 -36.60 21.12 -39.73
N ASP A 8 -36.85 20.31 -38.70
CA ASP A 8 -38.08 19.70 -38.19
C ASP A 8 -37.87 19.30 -36.72
N ILE A 9 -37.79 20.27 -35.80
CA ILE A 9 -37.93 19.97 -34.36
C ILE A 9 -38.84 21.00 -33.72
N SER A 10 -39.85 20.53 -33.00
CA SER A 10 -40.72 21.41 -32.22
C SER A 10 -39.93 22.00 -31.04
N LYS A 11 -40.47 23.07 -30.44
CA LYS A 11 -39.90 23.66 -29.23
C LYS A 11 -39.84 22.63 -28.07
N GLU A 12 -40.80 21.72 -28.04
CA GLU A 12 -40.87 20.61 -27.08
C GLU A 12 -39.74 19.62 -27.34
N ASP A 13 -39.54 19.19 -28.60
CA ASP A 13 -38.43 18.29 -28.97
C ASP A 13 -37.05 18.88 -28.61
N TYR A 14 -36.87 20.19 -28.82
CA TYR A 14 -35.64 20.87 -28.40
C TYR A 14 -35.49 20.91 -26.87
N HIS A 15 -36.59 21.14 -26.14
CA HIS A 15 -36.57 21.16 -24.69
C HIS A 15 -36.22 19.79 -24.12
N ASP A 16 -36.86 18.74 -24.64
CA ASP A 16 -36.62 17.35 -24.26
C ASP A 16 -35.17 16.95 -24.55
N PHE A 17 -34.62 17.36 -25.70
CA PHE A 17 -33.22 17.15 -26.02
C PHE A 17 -32.27 17.83 -25.03
N VAL A 18 -32.55 19.09 -24.65
CA VAL A 18 -31.74 19.82 -23.66
C VAL A 18 -31.81 19.14 -22.29
N CYS A 19 -32.99 18.71 -21.85
CA CYS A 19 -33.18 17.96 -20.61
C CYS A 19 -32.39 16.65 -20.62
N MET A 20 -32.48 15.86 -21.69
CA MET A 20 -31.69 14.63 -21.85
C MET A 20 -30.19 14.87 -21.75
N VAL A 21 -29.69 15.94 -22.39
CA VAL A 21 -28.26 16.29 -22.35
C VAL A 21 -27.85 16.70 -20.93
N GLN A 22 -28.68 17.46 -20.23
CA GLN A 22 -28.41 17.85 -18.83
C GLN A 22 -28.41 16.66 -17.89
N ASP A 23 -29.38 15.74 -18.02
CA ASP A 23 -29.43 14.52 -17.23
C ASP A 23 -28.19 13.65 -17.48
N LYS A 24 -27.77 13.54 -18.74
CA LYS A 24 -26.56 12.79 -19.09
C LYS A 24 -25.29 13.44 -18.54
N LEU A 25 -25.20 14.76 -18.56
CA LEU A 25 -24.10 15.50 -17.94
C LEU A 25 -24.04 15.26 -16.44
N GLN A 26 -25.18 15.35 -15.75
CA GLN A 26 -25.26 15.13 -14.31
C GLN A 26 -24.90 13.68 -13.94
N GLN A 27 -25.33 12.70 -14.74
CA GLN A 27 -24.92 11.31 -14.58
C GLN A 27 -23.40 11.16 -14.70
N LEU A 28 -22.80 11.72 -15.77
CA LEU A 28 -21.36 11.63 -16.00
C LEU A 28 -20.54 12.33 -14.91
N GLU A 29 -21.03 13.45 -14.38
CA GLU A 29 -20.39 14.14 -13.26
C GLU A 29 -20.41 13.29 -11.98
N SER A 30 -21.52 12.60 -11.75
CA SER A 30 -21.68 11.69 -10.60
C SER A 30 -20.75 10.47 -10.72
N GLU A 31 -20.74 9.81 -11.89
CA GLU A 31 -19.83 8.69 -12.18
C GLU A 31 -18.35 9.10 -12.03
N LYS A 32 -17.98 10.29 -12.51
CA LYS A 32 -16.63 10.84 -12.35
C LYS A 32 -16.27 11.06 -10.88
N ALA A 33 -17.20 11.53 -10.06
CA ALA A 33 -16.98 11.74 -8.63
C ALA A 33 -16.77 10.41 -7.89
N GLU A 34 -17.57 9.39 -8.23
CA GLU A 34 -17.44 8.04 -7.66
C GLU A 34 -16.11 7.39 -8.04
N ILE A 35 -15.70 7.46 -9.32
CA ILE A 35 -14.41 6.95 -9.78
C ILE A 35 -13.26 7.64 -9.05
N LYS A 36 -13.31 8.97 -8.91
CA LYS A 36 -12.29 9.72 -8.16
C LYS A 36 -12.21 9.28 -6.70
N LYS A 37 -13.35 9.04 -6.05
CA LYS A 37 -13.40 8.55 -4.67
C LYS A 37 -12.75 7.16 -4.58
N ALA A 38 -13.10 6.24 -5.47
CA ALA A 38 -12.50 4.91 -5.52
C ALA A 38 -10.99 4.94 -5.80
N MET A 39 -10.51 5.91 -6.61
CA MET A 39 -9.08 6.09 -6.85
C MET A 39 -8.33 6.59 -5.61
N VAL A 40 -8.93 7.48 -4.81
CA VAL A 40 -8.34 7.89 -3.53
C VAL A 40 -8.23 6.70 -2.58
N ASP A 41 -9.24 5.83 -2.53
CA ASP A 41 -9.20 4.62 -1.71
C ASP A 41 -8.10 3.65 -2.20
N SER A 42 -7.82 3.59 -3.50
CA SER A 42 -6.72 2.81 -4.08
C SER A 42 -5.31 3.35 -3.81
N GLN A 43 -5.19 4.62 -3.38
CA GLN A 43 -3.91 5.22 -2.97
C GLN A 43 -3.27 4.49 -1.79
N SER A 44 -4.07 3.78 -0.99
CA SER A 44 -3.62 2.87 0.09
C SER A 44 -2.63 1.78 -0.39
N ILE A 45 -2.65 1.41 -1.67
CA ILE A 45 -1.69 0.46 -2.26
C ILE A 45 -0.28 1.07 -2.38
N ALA A 46 -0.18 2.40 -2.57
CA ALA A 46 1.11 3.10 -2.60
C ALA A 46 1.81 3.06 -1.23
N ASP A 47 1.04 3.08 -0.15
CA ASP A 47 1.57 3.00 1.22
C ASP A 47 2.19 1.61 1.51
N LEU A 48 1.57 0.54 1.02
CA LEU A 48 2.11 -0.83 1.16
C LEU A 48 3.45 -0.99 0.43
N SER A 49 3.61 -0.37 -0.73
CA SER A 49 4.89 -0.41 -1.47
C SER A 49 6.03 0.27 -0.70
N THR A 50 5.71 1.36 0.02
CA THR A 50 6.67 2.10 0.84
C THR A 50 7.06 1.31 2.08
N ILE A 51 6.07 0.73 2.77
CA ILE A 51 6.30 -0.15 3.94
C ILE A 51 7.18 -1.34 3.54
N ARG A 52 6.90 -1.96 2.39
CA ARG A 52 7.70 -3.09 1.89
C ARG A 52 9.15 -2.68 1.62
N LYS A 53 9.36 -1.53 1.00
CA LYS A 53 10.72 -1.00 0.76
C LYS A 53 11.48 -0.75 2.07
N GLN A 54 10.83 -0.14 3.06
CA GLN A 54 11.43 0.08 4.39
C GLN A 54 11.78 -1.23 5.09
N LEU A 55 10.93 -2.25 4.96
CA LEU A 55 11.20 -3.58 5.51
C LEU A 55 12.37 -4.26 4.79
N ASP A 56 12.42 -4.20 3.46
CA ASP A 56 13.53 -4.78 2.68
C ASP A 56 14.86 -4.08 3.02
N GLU A 57 14.86 -2.75 3.18
CA GLU A 57 16.01 -1.98 3.67
C GLU A 57 16.41 -2.42 5.09
N PHE A 58 15.43 -2.56 5.99
CA PHE A 58 15.68 -3.05 7.35
C PHE A 58 16.29 -4.46 7.33
N LEU A 59 15.74 -5.41 6.59
CA LEU A 59 16.22 -6.79 6.49
C LEU A 59 17.57 -6.91 5.76
N SER A 60 17.99 -5.90 5.00
CA SER A 60 19.25 -5.90 4.28
C SER A 60 20.50 -5.65 5.16
N PHE A 61 20.36 -5.66 6.49
CA PHE A 61 21.50 -5.51 7.40
C PHE A 61 22.56 -6.58 7.11
N LYS A 62 23.77 -6.14 6.75
CA LYS A 62 24.92 -7.03 6.53
C LYS A 62 25.66 -7.38 7.82
N THR A 63 25.31 -6.72 8.91
CA THR A 63 25.98 -6.81 10.20
C THR A 63 24.96 -6.95 11.31
N LEU A 64 25.21 -7.89 12.21
CA LEU A 64 24.43 -8.02 13.44
C LEU A 64 24.72 -6.84 14.37
N THR A 65 23.68 -6.16 14.85
CA THR A 65 23.83 -5.18 15.93
C THR A 65 23.98 -5.90 17.27
N THR A 66 24.57 -5.22 18.26
CA THR A 66 24.69 -5.74 19.63
C THR A 66 23.34 -6.19 20.20
N GLU A 67 22.27 -5.40 19.99
CA GLU A 67 20.93 -5.76 20.47
C GLU A 67 20.39 -7.02 19.80
N MET A 68 20.65 -7.22 18.51
CA MET A 68 20.27 -8.44 17.81
C MET A 68 21.00 -9.65 18.39
N VAL A 69 22.31 -9.53 18.62
CA VAL A 69 23.11 -10.59 19.25
C VAL A 69 22.58 -10.92 20.64
N LEU A 70 22.29 -9.91 21.47
CA LEU A 70 21.76 -10.11 22.81
C LEU A 70 20.41 -10.84 22.82
N ARG A 71 19.54 -10.60 21.82
CA ARG A 71 18.26 -11.31 21.71
C ARG A 71 18.43 -12.82 21.49
N PHE A 72 19.54 -13.24 20.89
CA PHE A 72 19.88 -14.63 20.63
C PHE A 72 20.53 -15.35 21.82
N ILE A 73 20.93 -14.62 22.85
CA ILE A 73 21.52 -15.19 24.06
C ILE A 73 20.42 -15.60 25.02
N GLU A 74 20.46 -16.84 25.49
CA GLU A 74 19.60 -17.39 26.54
C GLU A 74 20.13 -16.98 27.91
N ARG A 75 21.43 -17.23 28.17
CA ARG A 75 22.12 -16.78 29.39
C ARG A 75 23.63 -16.71 29.20
N ILE A 76 24.29 -15.98 30.09
CA ILE A 76 25.75 -15.87 30.19
C ILE A 76 26.17 -16.35 31.58
N GLU A 77 27.08 -17.32 31.63
CA GLU A 77 27.70 -17.80 32.87
C GLU A 77 29.13 -17.28 32.95
N VAL A 78 29.53 -16.76 34.11
CA VAL A 78 30.90 -16.35 34.42
C VAL A 78 31.37 -17.16 35.61
N ASP A 79 32.46 -17.91 35.46
CA ASP A 79 33.03 -18.70 36.54
C ASP A 79 34.03 -17.90 37.40
N ASN A 80 34.42 -18.48 38.54
CA ASN A 80 35.39 -17.87 39.47
C ASN A 80 36.79 -17.68 38.85
N ASN A 81 37.06 -18.31 37.71
CA ASN A 81 38.32 -18.20 36.96
C ASN A 81 38.19 -17.21 35.78
N GLN A 82 37.12 -16.40 35.77
CA GLN A 82 36.82 -15.43 34.71
C GLN A 82 36.57 -16.05 33.33
N LYS A 83 36.24 -17.34 33.25
CA LYS A 83 35.79 -17.93 31.98
C LYS A 83 34.32 -17.58 31.75
N VAL A 84 34.03 -17.17 30.52
CA VAL A 84 32.70 -16.80 30.08
C VAL A 84 32.14 -17.91 29.20
N LYS A 85 30.92 -18.36 29.51
CA LYS A 85 30.18 -19.33 28.71
C LYS A 85 28.83 -18.75 28.30
N ILE A 86 28.60 -18.65 26.99
CA ILE A 86 27.38 -18.09 26.41
C ILE A 86 26.50 -19.23 25.91
N TYR A 87 25.25 -19.23 26.35
CA TYR A 87 24.22 -20.17 25.90
C TYR A 87 23.30 -19.44 24.92
N TYR A 88 23.18 -19.98 23.71
CA TYR A 88 22.34 -19.40 22.65
C TYR A 88 20.97 -20.09 22.59
N LYS A 89 19.97 -19.37 22.08
CA LYS A 89 18.58 -19.86 21.93
C LYS A 89 18.36 -20.81 20.76
N PHE A 90 19.31 -20.92 19.84
CA PHE A 90 19.23 -21.83 18.71
C PHE A 90 19.97 -23.14 18.99
N ALA A 91 19.40 -24.24 18.49
CA ALA A 91 20.00 -25.56 18.56
C ALA A 91 21.35 -25.59 17.81
N LEU A 92 22.31 -26.36 18.34
CA LEU A 92 23.55 -26.67 17.63
C LEU A 92 23.22 -27.37 16.33
N ILE A 93 23.59 -26.75 15.21
CA ILE A 93 23.53 -27.40 13.90
C ILE A 93 24.66 -28.44 13.87
N GLU A 94 24.31 -29.72 13.90
CA GLU A 94 25.28 -30.78 13.61
C GLU A 94 25.78 -30.58 12.18
N ARG A 95 27.09 -30.34 12.04
CA ARG A 95 27.71 -30.29 10.72
C ARG A 95 27.66 -31.69 10.13
N VAL A 96 26.76 -31.92 9.19
CA VAL A 96 26.85 -33.07 8.27
C VAL A 96 28.17 -32.93 7.53
N LYS A 97 29.11 -33.83 7.80
CA LYS A 97 30.33 -33.95 6.99
C LYS A 97 29.90 -34.43 5.61
N VAL A 98 30.06 -33.57 4.61
CA VAL A 98 30.02 -33.95 3.18
C VAL A 98 31.41 -34.41 2.78
#